data_AF-A0A3D2M9T7-F1
#
_entry.id   AF-A0A3D2M9T7-F1
#
_cell.length_a   1.000
_cell.length_b   1.000
_cell.length_c   1.000
_cell.angle_alpha   90.00
_cell.angle_beta   90.00
_cell.angle_gamma   90.00
#
_symmetry.space_group_name_H-M   'P 1'
#
loop_
_entity.id
_entity.type
_entity.pdbx_description
1 polymer ?
#
loop_
_entity_poly.entity_id
_entity_poly.type
_entity_poly.pdbx_seq_one_letter_code
_entity_poly.pdbx_strand_id
1 'polypeptide(L)'
;MEKTINLYGKKNYLKVYKYAVNNNLCLEVEDKNGNVVQGLSINLIDNIKYDQIFLCEFLSKETIDKLVKLDIISKPIKKKQYNMGTYDLVNVNFDELKKYDEKGVEEYLKDHIKTKNNGKYYTKNELKEIINDKERLVYVECENDELIVKYKDIPDVIVGLNDKLGFVDLKVYDYDNSDFSYPLLTTTGYFLDYCDSEVRKDIIDRLENLMMGGAKVKKYKIVDEDMYDELKIDNEKER
;
A
#
# COMPACT_ATOMS: atom_id res chain seq x y z
N MET A 1 -13.75 -12.11 -24.00
CA MET A 1 -14.36 -13.35 -23.48
C MET A 1 -13.57 -13.76 -22.26
N GLU A 2 -14.21 -13.87 -21.10
CA GLU A 2 -13.55 -14.32 -19.87
C GLU A 2 -12.95 -15.72 -20.07
N LYS A 3 -11.66 -15.86 -19.72
CA LYS A 3 -10.98 -17.15 -19.78
C LYS A 3 -11.57 -18.07 -18.72
N THR A 4 -11.82 -19.33 -19.07
CA THR A 4 -12.27 -20.33 -18.10
C THR A 4 -11.08 -21.08 -17.51
N ILE A 5 -11.24 -21.54 -16.27
CA ILE A 5 -10.29 -22.42 -15.60
C ILE A 5 -10.95 -23.79 -15.39
N ASN A 6 -10.22 -24.87 -15.65
CA ASN A 6 -10.71 -26.19 -15.32
C ASN A 6 -10.36 -26.49 -13.86
N LEU A 7 -11.33 -26.53 -12.96
CA LEU A 7 -11.16 -26.93 -11.57
C LEU A 7 -12.27 -27.92 -11.21
N TYR A 8 -11.98 -28.87 -10.32
CA TYR A 8 -12.98 -29.85 -9.87
C TYR A 8 -13.63 -30.64 -11.03
N GLY A 9 -12.85 -30.91 -12.08
CA GLY A 9 -13.29 -31.64 -13.27
C GLY A 9 -14.27 -30.88 -14.18
N LYS A 10 -14.47 -29.58 -13.97
CA LYS A 10 -15.40 -28.75 -14.74
C LYS A 10 -14.76 -27.43 -15.17
N LYS A 11 -15.28 -26.84 -16.26
CA LYS A 11 -14.97 -25.46 -16.62
C LYS A 11 -15.69 -24.53 -15.66
N ASN A 12 -14.92 -23.70 -14.96
CA ASN A 12 -15.38 -22.70 -14.03
C ASN A 12 -14.81 -21.33 -14.42
N TYR A 13 -15.30 -20.32 -13.73
CA TYR A 13 -14.89 -18.93 -13.85
C TYR A 13 -14.19 -18.53 -12.57
N LEU A 14 -13.09 -17.79 -12.71
CA LEU A 14 -12.39 -17.21 -11.58
C LEU A 14 -12.92 -15.79 -11.42
N LYS A 15 -13.32 -15.42 -10.21
CA LYS A 15 -13.95 -14.11 -9.93
C LYS A 15 -13.24 -13.38 -8.81
N VAL A 16 -13.17 -12.07 -8.98
CA VAL A 16 -12.45 -11.15 -8.11
C VAL A 16 -13.43 -10.21 -7.45
N TYR A 17 -13.40 -10.21 -6.12
CA TYR A 17 -14.25 -9.40 -5.26
C TYR A 17 -13.43 -8.71 -4.17
N LYS A 18 -14.13 -7.99 -3.30
CA LYS A 18 -13.61 -7.44 -2.05
C LYS A 18 -14.36 -8.05 -0.89
N TYR A 19 -13.64 -8.36 0.18
CA TYR A 19 -14.31 -8.59 1.44
C TYR A 19 -14.89 -7.27 1.97
N ALA A 20 -16.19 -7.27 2.29
CA ALA A 20 -16.90 -6.07 2.71
C ALA A 20 -16.34 -5.42 4.00
N VAL A 21 -15.63 -6.18 4.83
CA VAL A 21 -15.17 -5.73 6.16
C VAL A 21 -13.89 -4.89 6.07
N ASN A 22 -12.96 -5.24 5.20
CA ASN A 22 -11.61 -4.66 5.16
C ASN A 22 -11.10 -4.40 3.74
N ASN A 23 -11.94 -4.59 2.72
CA ASN A 23 -11.58 -4.46 1.30
C ASN A 23 -10.47 -5.39 0.81
N ASN A 24 -10.05 -6.39 1.61
CA ASN A 24 -9.06 -7.36 1.17
C ASN A 24 -9.53 -8.10 -0.09
N LEU A 25 -8.56 -8.51 -0.90
CA LEU A 25 -8.81 -9.26 -2.13
C LEU A 25 -9.56 -10.56 -1.81
N CYS A 26 -10.71 -10.74 -2.44
CA CYS A 26 -11.47 -11.98 -2.39
C CYS A 26 -11.40 -12.66 -3.75
N LEU A 27 -11.06 -13.95 -3.76
CA LEU A 27 -10.93 -14.76 -4.95
C LEU A 27 -11.82 -15.98 -4.85
N GLU A 28 -12.71 -16.17 -5.83
CA GLU A 28 -13.70 -17.25 -5.83
C GLU A 28 -13.75 -17.97 -7.17
N VAL A 29 -14.18 -19.23 -7.13
CA VAL A 29 -14.47 -20.04 -8.32
C VAL A 29 -15.98 -20.15 -8.45
N GLU A 30 -16.50 -19.77 -9.61
CA GLU A 30 -17.94 -19.80 -9.92
C GLU A 30 -18.26 -20.74 -11.09
N ASP A 31 -19.48 -21.28 -11.08
CA ASP A 31 -20.03 -21.99 -12.22
C ASP A 31 -20.52 -21.01 -13.31
N LYS A 32 -20.99 -21.56 -14.43
CA LYS A 32 -21.53 -20.76 -15.56
C LYS A 32 -22.78 -19.93 -15.23
N ASN A 33 -23.43 -20.21 -14.10
CA ASN A 33 -24.62 -19.52 -13.64
C ASN A 33 -24.29 -18.46 -12.57
N GLY A 34 -23.01 -18.29 -12.20
CA GLY A 34 -22.55 -17.37 -11.16
C GLY A 34 -22.71 -17.93 -9.74
N ASN A 35 -22.90 -19.24 -9.57
CA ASN A 35 -22.92 -19.83 -8.22
C ASN A 35 -21.49 -20.11 -7.76
N VAL A 36 -21.17 -19.69 -6.54
CA VAL A 36 -19.87 -20.00 -5.91
C VAL A 36 -19.71 -21.50 -5.72
N VAL A 37 -18.70 -22.05 -6.37
CA VAL A 37 -18.27 -23.46 -6.24
C VAL A 37 -17.29 -23.60 -5.08
N GLN A 38 -16.34 -22.66 -4.96
CA GLN A 38 -15.31 -22.67 -3.93
C GLN A 38 -14.71 -21.28 -3.73
N GLY A 39 -14.63 -20.83 -2.48
CA GLY A 39 -13.78 -19.69 -2.10
C GLY A 39 -12.31 -20.10 -2.12
N LEU A 40 -11.47 -19.37 -2.87
CA LEU A 40 -10.03 -19.59 -2.90
C LEU A 40 -9.31 -18.82 -1.81
N SER A 41 -9.81 -17.64 -1.45
CA SER A 41 -9.30 -16.86 -0.33
C SER A 41 -10.16 -17.01 0.92
N ILE A 42 -9.61 -16.64 2.06
CA ILE A 42 -10.33 -16.42 3.32
C ILE A 42 -10.00 -15.05 3.88
N ASN A 43 -11.00 -14.38 4.47
CA ASN A 43 -10.79 -13.10 5.12
C ASN A 43 -10.24 -13.28 6.53
N LEU A 44 -8.92 -13.16 6.67
CA LEU A 44 -8.29 -13.01 7.98
C LEU A 44 -7.94 -11.55 8.22
N ILE A 45 -8.25 -11.05 9.41
CA ILE A 45 -7.82 -9.72 9.84
C ILE A 45 -6.31 -9.81 10.09
N ASP A 46 -5.54 -9.21 9.19
CA ASP A 46 -4.08 -9.10 9.25
C ASP A 46 -3.60 -7.93 8.40
N ASN A 47 -2.35 -7.52 8.63
CA ASN A 47 -1.67 -6.56 7.77
C ASN A 47 -0.98 -7.34 6.62
N ILE A 48 -1.70 -7.49 5.49
CA ILE A 48 -1.19 -8.10 4.25
C ILE A 48 -1.25 -7.09 3.11
N LYS A 49 -0.37 -7.25 2.11
CA LYS A 49 -0.34 -6.38 0.94
C LYS A 49 -1.61 -6.56 0.09
N TYR A 50 -1.92 -5.55 -0.75
CA TYR A 50 -3.10 -5.57 -1.61
C TYR A 50 -3.06 -6.70 -2.67
N ASP A 51 -1.87 -7.19 -3.01
CA ASP A 51 -1.66 -8.32 -3.90
C ASP A 51 -1.56 -9.65 -3.15
N GLN A 52 -1.87 -9.68 -1.85
CA GLN A 52 -1.78 -10.89 -1.02
C GLN A 52 -3.14 -11.40 -0.58
N ILE A 53 -3.24 -12.72 -0.49
CA ILE A 53 -4.41 -13.42 0.07
C ILE A 53 -3.97 -14.57 0.97
N PHE A 54 -4.78 -14.85 1.98
CA PHE A 54 -4.75 -16.14 2.67
C PHE A 54 -5.62 -17.13 1.90
N LEU A 55 -5.05 -18.29 1.59
CA LEU A 55 -5.77 -19.38 0.95
C LEU A 55 -6.77 -20.02 1.91
N CYS A 56 -7.93 -20.39 1.38
CA CYS A 56 -8.93 -21.15 2.13
C CYS A 56 -8.38 -22.53 2.53
N GLU A 57 -8.64 -22.97 3.75
CA GLU A 57 -8.13 -24.24 4.30
C GLU A 57 -8.61 -25.47 3.52
N PHE A 58 -9.80 -25.39 2.91
CA PHE A 58 -10.42 -26.51 2.21
C PHE A 58 -9.90 -26.71 0.78
N LEU A 59 -8.89 -25.95 0.35
CA LEU A 59 -8.30 -26.13 -0.97
C LEU A 59 -7.45 -27.40 -1.04
N SER A 60 -7.74 -28.23 -2.03
CA SER A 60 -6.89 -29.38 -2.32
C SER A 60 -5.51 -28.91 -2.80
N LYS A 61 -4.48 -29.70 -2.49
CA LYS A 61 -3.12 -29.47 -3.00
C LYS A 61 -3.09 -29.37 -4.53
N GLU A 62 -3.89 -30.19 -5.22
CA GLU A 62 -4.00 -30.16 -6.69
C GLU A 62 -4.52 -28.81 -7.20
N THR A 63 -5.52 -28.23 -6.52
CA THR A 63 -6.03 -26.88 -6.84
C THR A 63 -4.92 -25.84 -6.70
N ILE A 64 -4.20 -25.86 -5.57
CA ILE A 64 -3.12 -24.90 -5.31
C ILE A 64 -2.01 -25.04 -6.35
N ASP A 65 -1.51 -26.26 -6.57
CA ASP A 65 -0.46 -26.55 -7.56
C ASP A 65 -0.85 -26.09 -8.97
N LYS A 66 -2.14 -26.18 -9.31
CA LYS A 66 -2.67 -25.72 -10.58
C LYS A 66 -2.70 -24.19 -10.70
N LEU A 67 -3.13 -23.49 -9.65
CA LEU A 67 -3.12 -22.02 -9.62
C LEU A 67 -1.69 -21.48 -9.70
N VAL A 68 -0.75 -22.14 -9.01
CA VAL A 68 0.69 -21.85 -9.10
C VAL A 68 1.24 -22.10 -10.51
N LYS A 69 0.89 -23.23 -11.12
CA LYS A 69 1.33 -23.56 -12.48
C LYS A 69 0.79 -22.60 -13.54
N LEU A 70 -0.38 -22.01 -13.29
CA LEU A 70 -0.98 -20.99 -14.13
C LEU A 70 -0.46 -19.58 -13.81
N ASP A 71 0.46 -19.46 -12.86
CA ASP A 71 1.03 -18.20 -12.39
C ASP A 71 -0.02 -17.21 -11.87
N ILE A 72 -1.17 -17.71 -11.41
CA ILE A 72 -2.24 -16.87 -10.81
C ILE A 72 -1.86 -16.49 -9.39
N ILE A 73 -1.21 -17.42 -8.67
CA ILE A 73 -0.70 -17.21 -7.32
C ILE A 73 0.74 -17.71 -7.22
N SER A 74 1.50 -17.14 -6.29
CA SER A 74 2.81 -17.68 -5.92
C SER A 74 2.68 -18.99 -5.14
N LYS A 75 3.80 -19.70 -4.96
CA LYS A 75 3.90 -20.70 -3.89
C LYS A 75 3.63 -20.03 -2.52
N PRO A 76 3.15 -20.77 -1.51
CA PRO A 76 3.01 -20.26 -0.15
C PRO A 76 4.29 -19.58 0.33
N ILE A 77 4.19 -18.32 0.76
CA ILE A 77 5.31 -17.52 1.25
C ILE A 77 5.37 -17.46 2.78
N LYS A 78 4.23 -17.60 3.45
CA LYS A 78 4.11 -17.57 4.91
C LYS A 78 2.92 -18.41 5.35
N LYS A 79 2.98 -18.96 6.56
CA LYS A 79 1.84 -19.60 7.22
C LYS A 79 1.35 -18.73 8.37
N LYS A 80 0.03 -18.65 8.53
CA LYS A 80 -0.62 -18.03 9.68
C LYS A 80 -1.53 -19.02 10.38
N GLN A 81 -1.33 -19.18 11.68
CA GLN A 81 -2.29 -19.87 12.53
C GLN A 81 -3.35 -18.86 12.97
N TYR A 82 -4.63 -19.23 12.80
CA TYR A 82 -5.76 -18.44 13.28
C TYR A 82 -6.88 -19.37 13.74
N ASN A 83 -7.31 -19.20 14.99
CA ASN A 83 -8.13 -20.18 15.70
C ASN A 83 -7.51 -21.59 15.62
N MET A 84 -8.28 -22.56 15.10
CA MET A 84 -7.83 -23.95 14.93
C MET A 84 -7.28 -24.24 13.53
N GLY A 85 -7.25 -23.26 12.63
CA GLY A 85 -6.79 -23.43 11.24
C GLY A 85 -5.38 -22.90 10.99
N THR A 86 -4.72 -23.41 9.95
CA THR A 86 -3.45 -22.88 9.43
C THR A 86 -3.63 -22.50 7.97
N TYR A 87 -3.30 -21.25 7.63
CA TYR A 87 -3.57 -20.65 6.34
C TYR A 87 -2.28 -20.24 5.65
N ASP A 88 -2.18 -20.57 4.36
CA ASP A 88 -1.05 -20.18 3.52
C ASP A 88 -1.30 -18.78 2.94
N LEU A 89 -0.35 -17.87 3.15
CA LEU A 89 -0.29 -16.58 2.49
C LEU A 89 0.41 -16.75 1.13
N VAL A 90 -0.19 -16.18 0.08
CA VAL A 90 0.36 -16.16 -1.28
C VAL A 90 0.25 -14.76 -1.89
N ASN A 91 1.13 -14.44 -2.83
CA ASN A 91 0.99 -13.28 -3.69
C ASN A 91 0.11 -13.64 -4.90
N VAL A 92 -0.60 -12.67 -5.46
CA VAL A 92 -1.52 -12.80 -6.58
C VAL A 92 -0.98 -12.02 -7.78
N ASN A 93 -0.89 -12.68 -8.93
CA ASN A 93 -0.48 -12.03 -10.17
C ASN A 93 -1.71 -11.40 -10.86
N PHE A 94 -1.86 -10.08 -10.73
CA PHE A 94 -2.98 -9.37 -11.35
C PHE A 94 -2.99 -9.42 -12.87
N ASP A 95 -1.83 -9.51 -13.53
CA ASP A 95 -1.77 -9.55 -14.99
C ASP A 95 -2.27 -10.88 -15.53
N GLU A 96 -1.99 -11.99 -14.84
CA GLU A 96 -2.60 -13.28 -15.16
C GLU A 96 -4.08 -13.32 -14.77
N LEU A 97 -4.42 -12.76 -13.60
CA LEU A 97 -5.79 -12.78 -13.09
C LEU A 97 -6.77 -11.99 -13.97
N LYS A 98 -6.33 -10.87 -14.55
CA LYS A 98 -7.12 -10.08 -15.53
C LYS A 98 -7.55 -10.88 -16.75
N LYS A 99 -6.81 -11.92 -17.13
CA LYS A 99 -7.21 -12.79 -18.25
C LYS A 99 -8.50 -13.55 -17.94
N TYR A 100 -8.82 -13.74 -16.66
CA TYR A 100 -10.00 -14.43 -16.18
C TYR A 100 -11.12 -13.45 -15.81
N ASP A 101 -10.79 -12.38 -15.06
CA ASP A 101 -11.76 -11.38 -14.60
C ASP A 101 -11.17 -9.96 -14.58
N GLU A 102 -10.96 -9.39 -15.76
CA GLU A 102 -10.42 -8.03 -15.93
C GLU A 102 -11.23 -6.99 -15.14
N LYS A 103 -12.57 -7.06 -15.23
CA LYS A 103 -13.45 -6.10 -14.58
C LYS A 103 -13.37 -6.19 -13.06
N GLY A 104 -13.39 -7.40 -12.50
CA GLY A 104 -13.26 -7.59 -11.05
C GLY A 104 -11.89 -7.13 -10.54
N VAL A 105 -10.81 -7.42 -11.27
CA VAL A 105 -9.47 -6.91 -10.93
C VAL A 105 -9.42 -5.38 -11.01
N GLU A 106 -9.95 -4.77 -12.07
CA GLU A 106 -9.99 -3.31 -12.18
C GLU A 106 -10.84 -2.67 -11.09
N GLU A 107 -11.94 -3.28 -10.69
CA GLU A 107 -12.78 -2.78 -9.61
C GLU A 107 -12.10 -2.93 -8.24
N TYR A 108 -11.46 -4.07 -8.00
CA TYR A 108 -10.59 -4.31 -6.84
C TYR A 108 -9.52 -3.25 -6.73
N LEU A 109 -8.75 -3.13 -7.82
CA LEU A 109 -7.66 -2.19 -7.93
C LEU A 109 -8.17 -0.76 -7.95
N LYS A 110 -9.37 -0.40 -8.42
CA LYS A 110 -9.85 1.00 -8.37
C LYS A 110 -9.84 1.58 -6.97
N ASP A 111 -10.10 0.79 -5.93
CA ASP A 111 -10.07 1.30 -4.55
C ASP A 111 -8.67 1.26 -3.93
N HIS A 112 -7.79 0.38 -4.42
CA HIS A 112 -6.38 0.28 -4.01
C HIS A 112 -5.43 1.12 -4.91
N ILE A 113 -5.92 1.61 -6.05
CA ILE A 113 -5.30 2.53 -7.03
C ILE A 113 -5.90 3.94 -6.86
N LYS A 114 -7.14 4.11 -6.35
CA LYS A 114 -7.62 5.44 -5.91
C LYS A 114 -6.83 5.98 -4.72
N THR A 115 -6.19 5.10 -3.96
CA THR A 115 -5.14 5.46 -3.01
C THR A 115 -3.75 5.58 -3.65
N LYS A 116 -3.57 5.44 -4.97
CA LYS A 116 -2.28 5.68 -5.66
C LYS A 116 -2.31 6.83 -6.68
N ASN A 117 -3.44 7.18 -7.30
CA ASN A 117 -3.44 8.10 -8.45
C ASN A 117 -4.52 9.20 -8.43
N ASN A 118 -4.78 9.80 -7.27
CA ASN A 118 -5.46 11.11 -7.20
C ASN A 118 -4.49 12.31 -7.37
N GLY A 119 -3.32 12.08 -7.99
CA GLY A 119 -2.19 13.01 -7.94
C GLY A 119 -1.57 13.16 -6.54
N LYS A 120 -1.99 12.32 -5.58
CA LYS A 120 -1.51 12.29 -4.20
C LYS A 120 -0.17 11.59 -4.06
N TYR A 121 0.17 10.64 -4.95
CA TYR A 121 1.45 9.93 -4.90
C TYR A 121 2.35 10.28 -6.08
N TYR A 122 3.65 10.09 -5.89
CA TYR A 122 4.62 10.15 -6.98
C TYR A 122 4.45 8.96 -7.92
N THR A 123 4.54 9.22 -9.22
CA THR A 123 4.59 8.19 -10.25
C THR A 123 5.96 7.50 -10.26
N LYS A 124 6.05 6.33 -10.90
CA LYS A 124 7.33 5.59 -11.05
C LYS A 124 8.45 6.46 -11.63
N ASN A 125 8.16 7.31 -12.61
CA ASN A 125 9.17 8.19 -13.22
C ASN A 125 9.60 9.30 -12.27
N GLU A 126 8.66 9.93 -11.55
CA GLU A 126 8.98 10.95 -10.55
C GLU A 126 9.78 10.35 -9.38
N LEU A 127 9.50 9.11 -8.97
CA LEU A 127 10.30 8.42 -7.95
C LEU A 127 11.72 8.15 -8.44
N LYS A 128 11.92 7.77 -9.71
CA LYS A 128 13.27 7.63 -10.28
C LYS A 128 14.06 8.95 -10.22
N GLU A 129 13.41 10.09 -10.49
CA GLU A 129 14.02 11.41 -10.34
C GLU A 129 14.41 11.67 -8.87
N ILE A 130 13.51 11.40 -7.92
CA ILE A 130 13.80 11.53 -6.48
C ILE A 130 15.03 10.72 -6.07
N ILE A 131 15.13 9.46 -6.54
CA ILE A 131 16.26 8.58 -6.24
C ILE A 131 17.55 9.13 -6.87
N ASN A 132 17.50 9.54 -8.14
CA ASN A 132 18.66 10.05 -8.86
C ASN A 132 19.19 11.36 -8.28
N ASP A 133 18.27 12.25 -7.89
CA ASP A 133 18.58 13.54 -7.27
C ASP A 133 19.01 13.40 -5.80
N LYS A 134 18.86 12.20 -5.21
CA LYS A 134 19.10 11.92 -3.79
C LYS A 134 18.32 12.90 -2.89
N GLU A 135 17.07 13.17 -3.28
CA GLU A 135 16.18 14.04 -2.52
C GLU A 135 15.92 13.43 -1.13
N ARG A 136 16.11 14.22 -0.07
CA ARG A 136 15.91 13.77 1.31
C ARG A 136 14.43 13.51 1.57
N LEU A 137 14.13 12.33 2.11
CA LEU A 137 12.78 11.91 2.49
C LEU A 137 12.64 11.86 4.01
N VAL A 138 11.40 11.91 4.49
CA VAL A 138 11.06 11.71 5.91
C VAL A 138 9.83 10.85 6.06
N TYR A 139 9.79 10.05 7.13
CA TYR A 139 8.58 9.40 7.62
C TYR A 139 7.82 10.39 8.51
N VAL A 140 6.51 10.50 8.29
CA VAL A 140 5.60 11.29 9.13
C VAL A 140 4.57 10.34 9.72
N GLU A 141 4.67 10.13 11.03
CA GLU A 141 3.69 9.40 11.85
C GLU A 141 2.59 10.38 12.27
N CYS A 142 1.34 10.03 11.95
CA CYS A 142 0.15 10.82 12.25
C CYS A 142 -0.96 9.90 12.77
N GLU A 143 -1.25 9.94 14.07
CA GLU A 143 -2.18 9.02 14.74
C GLU A 143 -1.88 7.53 14.46
N ASN A 144 -2.66 6.88 13.58
CA ASN A 144 -2.54 5.48 13.18
C ASN A 144 -2.13 5.31 11.71
N ASP A 145 -1.69 6.39 11.06
CA ASP A 145 -1.29 6.39 9.65
C ASP A 145 0.14 6.93 9.52
N GLU A 146 0.82 6.51 8.46
CA GLU A 146 2.20 6.86 8.17
C GLU A 146 2.32 7.27 6.71
N LEU A 147 3.10 8.32 6.45
CA LEU A 147 3.36 8.79 5.10
C LEU A 147 4.81 9.19 4.91
N ILE A 148 5.34 8.85 3.74
CA ILE A 148 6.68 9.26 3.32
C ILE A 148 6.53 10.47 2.40
N VAL A 149 7.26 11.54 2.69
CA VAL A 149 7.24 12.79 1.92
C VAL A 149 8.65 13.33 1.73
N LYS A 150 8.83 14.31 0.83
CA LYS A 150 10.09 15.03 0.76
C LYS A 150 10.28 15.87 2.01
N TYR A 151 11.51 15.92 2.52
CA TYR A 151 11.91 16.73 3.67
C TYR A 151 11.48 18.20 3.52
N LYS A 152 11.61 18.77 2.32
CA LYS A 152 11.22 20.17 2.05
C LYS A 152 9.72 20.46 2.19
N ASP A 153 8.88 19.42 2.17
CA ASP A 153 7.42 19.55 2.25
C ASP A 153 6.91 19.49 3.71
N ILE A 154 7.78 19.25 4.70
CA ILE A 154 7.43 19.18 6.14
C ILE A 154 6.48 20.31 6.60
N PRO A 155 6.76 21.61 6.36
CA PRO A 155 5.88 22.68 6.80
C PRO A 155 4.45 22.55 6.25
N ASP A 156 4.35 22.24 4.96
CA ASP A 156 3.09 22.12 4.24
C ASP A 156 2.33 20.86 4.68
N VAL A 157 3.04 19.81 5.08
CA VAL A 157 2.46 18.59 5.66
C VAL A 157 1.90 18.86 7.06
N ILE A 158 2.64 19.55 7.94
CA ILE A 158 2.18 19.90 9.29
C ILE A 158 0.84 20.63 9.23
N VAL A 159 0.79 21.71 8.44
CA VAL A 159 -0.43 22.52 8.32
C VAL A 159 -1.52 21.78 7.55
N GLY A 160 -1.18 21.13 6.44
CA GLY A 160 -2.15 20.46 5.59
C GLY A 160 -2.84 19.26 6.23
N LEU A 161 -2.13 18.48 7.06
CA LEU A 161 -2.74 17.39 7.83
C LEU A 161 -3.66 17.94 8.93
N ASN A 162 -3.21 18.94 9.67
CA ASN A 162 -4.02 19.57 10.71
C ASN A 162 -5.29 20.24 10.16
N ASP A 163 -5.21 20.89 8.99
CA ASP A 163 -6.38 21.47 8.30
C ASP A 163 -7.40 20.40 7.87
N LYS A 164 -6.91 19.21 7.53
CA LYS A 164 -7.74 18.12 7.00
C LYS A 164 -8.34 17.24 8.09
N LEU A 165 -7.55 16.91 9.10
CA LEU A 165 -7.88 15.94 10.14
C LEU A 165 -8.38 16.60 11.44
N GLY A 166 -8.04 17.87 11.64
CA GLY A 166 -8.33 18.62 12.86
C GLY A 166 -7.32 18.33 13.96
N PHE A 167 -6.54 19.34 14.35
CA PHE A 167 -5.58 19.36 15.47
C PHE A 167 -4.95 17.99 15.83
N VAL A 168 -4.06 17.51 14.97
CA VAL A 168 -3.33 16.23 15.10
C VAL A 168 -1.86 16.47 15.40
N ASP A 169 -1.31 15.61 16.25
CA ASP A 169 0.10 15.61 16.61
C ASP A 169 0.89 14.72 15.66
N LEU A 170 2.05 15.21 15.23
CA LEU A 170 2.92 14.53 14.28
C LEU A 170 4.25 14.18 14.92
N LYS A 171 4.82 13.05 14.52
CA LYS A 171 6.25 12.76 14.72
C LYS A 171 6.90 12.55 13.36
N VAL A 172 8.05 13.16 13.15
CA VAL A 172 8.75 13.10 11.87
C VAL A 172 10.13 12.50 12.08
N TYR A 173 10.48 11.50 11.29
CA TYR A 173 11.76 10.79 11.36
C TYR A 173 12.49 10.89 10.02
N ASP A 174 13.82 10.85 10.07
CA ASP A 174 14.63 10.76 8.86
C ASP A 174 14.41 9.41 8.21
N TYR A 175 14.12 9.39 6.91
CA TYR A 175 13.80 8.15 6.18
C TYR A 175 15.01 7.20 6.10
N ASP A 176 16.23 7.72 5.91
CA ASP A 176 17.42 6.89 5.79
C ASP A 176 18.02 6.50 7.16
N ASN A 177 17.43 6.96 8.27
CA ASN A 177 17.86 6.61 9.61
C ASN A 177 16.98 5.49 10.20
N SER A 178 17.62 4.43 10.71
CA SER A 178 16.94 3.28 11.30
C SER A 178 16.58 3.45 12.78
N ASP A 179 17.04 4.53 13.44
CA ASP A 179 16.72 4.79 14.84
C ASP A 179 15.48 5.69 15.00
N PHE A 180 14.33 5.04 15.13
CA PHE A 180 13.03 5.70 15.40
C PHE A 180 12.88 6.19 16.85
N SER A 181 13.91 6.08 17.69
CA SER A 181 13.88 6.61 19.07
C SER A 181 14.03 8.14 19.10
N TYR A 182 14.57 8.73 18.02
CA TYR A 182 14.91 10.14 17.95
C TYR A 182 14.23 10.80 16.74
N PRO A 183 13.00 11.32 16.89
CA PRO A 183 12.36 12.08 15.82
C PRO A 183 13.19 13.32 15.48
N LEU A 184 13.14 13.75 14.23
CA LEU A 184 13.64 15.05 13.77
C LEU A 184 12.82 16.18 14.40
N LEU A 185 11.51 15.99 14.50
CA LEU A 185 10.60 16.91 15.19
C LEU A 185 9.33 16.19 15.68
N THR A 186 8.66 16.81 16.64
CA THR A 186 7.31 16.47 17.08
C THR A 186 6.44 17.73 17.07
N THR A 187 5.12 17.57 16.94
CA THR A 187 4.19 18.69 17.00
C THR A 187 3.10 18.50 18.04
N THR A 188 2.55 19.61 18.51
CA THR A 188 1.23 19.70 19.13
C THR A 188 0.32 20.49 18.19
N GLY A 189 -0.52 19.79 17.44
CA GLY A 189 -1.24 20.36 16.30
C GLY A 189 -0.29 21.02 15.29
N TYR A 190 -0.46 22.33 15.07
CA TYR A 190 0.36 23.14 14.18
C TYR A 190 1.73 23.55 14.77
N PHE A 191 1.93 23.41 16.08
CA PHE A 191 3.08 23.96 16.78
C PHE A 191 4.20 22.94 16.94
N LEU A 192 5.45 23.34 16.75
CA LEU A 192 6.61 22.49 17.05
C LEU A 192 6.75 22.32 18.57
N ASP A 193 6.69 21.08 19.05
CA ASP A 193 6.94 20.71 20.44
C ASP A 193 8.45 20.43 20.64
N TYR A 194 8.97 19.43 19.93
CA TYR A 194 10.40 19.20 19.75
C TYR A 194 10.81 19.45 18.29
N CYS A 195 12.00 19.98 18.04
CA CYS A 195 12.57 20.09 16.69
C CYS A 195 14.09 20.23 16.76
N ASP A 196 14.81 19.40 16.00
CA ASP A 196 16.24 19.53 15.78
C ASP A 196 16.60 20.95 15.31
N SER A 197 17.76 21.47 15.74
CA SER A 197 18.11 22.88 15.47
C SER A 197 18.35 23.18 14.00
N GLU A 198 18.91 22.23 13.24
CA GLU A 198 19.11 22.43 11.80
C GLU A 198 17.79 22.25 11.05
N VAL A 199 16.98 21.27 11.45
CA VAL A 199 15.63 21.09 10.88
C VAL A 199 14.77 22.33 11.11
N ARG A 200 14.80 22.90 12.32
CA ARG A 200 14.07 24.13 12.64
C ARG A 200 14.49 25.27 11.70
N LYS A 201 15.78 25.49 11.46
CA LYS A 201 16.26 26.54 10.55
C LYS A 201 15.72 26.37 9.14
N ASP A 202 15.64 25.13 8.66
CA ASP A 202 15.17 24.84 7.30
C ASP A 202 13.67 25.09 7.12
N ILE A 203 12.87 24.87 8.17
CA ILE A 203 11.39 24.81 8.04
C ILE A 203 10.66 26.04 8.63
N ILE A 204 11.27 26.75 9.59
CA ILE A 204 10.53 27.69 10.46
C ILE A 204 9.89 28.84 9.68
N ASP A 205 10.61 29.49 8.78
CA ASP A 205 10.10 30.64 8.01
C ASP A 205 8.87 30.26 7.16
N ARG A 206 8.90 29.05 6.57
CA ARG A 206 7.79 28.54 5.77
C ARG A 206 6.59 28.19 6.65
N LEU A 207 6.84 27.55 7.79
CA LEU A 207 5.80 27.13 8.73
C LEU A 207 5.09 28.33 9.34
N GLU A 208 5.83 29.34 9.81
CA GLU A 208 5.27 30.58 10.36
C GLU A 208 4.42 31.33 9.33
N ASN A 209 4.90 31.45 8.10
CA ASN A 209 4.17 32.11 7.03
C ASN A 209 2.86 31.39 6.67
N LEU A 210 2.84 30.06 6.73
CA LEU A 210 1.61 29.26 6.58
C LEU A 210 0.64 29.51 7.74
N MET A 211 1.11 29.43 8.98
CA MET A 211 0.28 29.60 10.19
C MET A 211 -0.31 31.01 10.31
N MET A 212 0.42 32.04 9.87
CA MET A 212 -0.07 33.43 9.85
C MET A 212 -1.02 33.73 8.68
N GLY A 213 -1.28 32.76 7.80
CA GLY A 213 -2.10 32.96 6.60
C GLY A 213 -1.42 33.80 5.51
N GLY A 214 -0.11 34.06 5.64
CA GLY A 214 0.66 34.77 4.63
C GLY A 214 0.97 33.92 3.39
N ALA A 215 0.76 32.60 3.48
CA ALA A 215 0.84 31.70 2.34
C ALA A 215 -0.19 30.55 2.43
N LYS A 216 -0.47 29.93 1.28
CA LYS A 216 -1.32 28.73 1.20
C LYS A 216 -0.48 27.46 1.26
N VAL A 217 -1.07 26.39 1.80
CA VAL A 217 -0.52 25.04 1.75
C VAL A 217 -0.33 24.62 0.29
N LYS A 218 0.87 24.19 -0.06
CA LYS A 218 1.22 23.63 -1.36
C LYS A 218 0.70 22.21 -1.44
N LYS A 219 0.33 21.78 -2.65
CA LYS A 219 0.08 20.36 -2.91
C LYS A 219 1.40 19.62 -2.83
N TYR A 220 1.50 18.71 -1.87
CA TYR A 220 2.60 17.74 -1.75
C TYR A 220 2.13 16.36 -2.20
N LYS A 221 3.09 15.52 -2.59
CA LYS A 221 2.89 14.12 -2.96
C LYS A 221 3.53 13.21 -1.94
N ILE A 222 2.93 12.03 -1.78
CA ILE A 222 3.39 10.95 -0.92
C ILE A 222 4.22 9.98 -1.75
N VAL A 223 5.31 9.51 -1.19
CA VAL A 223 6.13 8.44 -1.75
C VAL A 223 5.46 7.11 -1.43
N ASP A 224 5.27 6.29 -2.45
CA ASP A 224 4.86 4.90 -2.25
C ASP A 224 6.10 4.08 -1.88
N GLU A 225 6.14 3.59 -0.64
CA GLU A 225 7.30 2.90 -0.08
C GLU A 225 7.71 1.68 -0.89
N ASP A 226 6.75 0.79 -1.17
CA ASP A 226 6.98 -0.43 -1.95
C ASP A 226 7.60 -0.11 -3.32
N MET A 227 7.03 0.85 -4.06
CA MET A 227 7.55 1.24 -5.37
C MET A 227 8.91 1.94 -5.28
N TYR A 228 9.16 2.71 -4.21
CA TYR A 228 10.43 3.38 -4.00
C TYR A 228 11.56 2.39 -3.69
N ASP A 229 11.30 1.40 -2.84
CA ASP A 229 12.25 0.35 -2.47
C ASP A 229 12.60 -0.56 -3.65
N GLU A 230 11.60 -0.97 -4.44
CA GLU A 230 11.82 -1.71 -5.68
C GLU A 230 12.75 -0.95 -6.63
N LEU A 231 12.52 0.35 -6.81
CA LEU A 231 13.33 1.19 -7.68
C LEU A 231 14.76 1.41 -7.14
N LYS A 232 14.94 1.53 -5.82
CA LYS A 232 16.28 1.61 -5.20
C LYS A 232 17.07 0.34 -5.49
N ILE A 233 16.46 -0.84 -5.30
CA ILE A 233 17.09 -2.14 -5.55
C ILE A 233 17.47 -2.30 -7.03
N ASP A 234 16.60 -1.90 -7.96
CA ASP A 234 16.88 -1.97 -9.38
C ASP A 234 18.05 -1.05 -9.77
N ASN A 235 18.10 0.18 -9.23
CA ASN A 235 19.17 1.14 -9.49
C ASN A 235 20.53 0.69 -8.94
N GLU A 236 20.54 -0.08 -7.84
CA GLU A 236 21.77 -0.70 -7.30
C GLU A 236 22.28 -1.87 -8.14
N LYS A 237 21.39 -2.61 -8.82
CA LYS A 237 21.78 -3.73 -9.72
C LYS A 237 22.30 -3.26 -11.08
N GLU A 238 21.95 -2.06 -11.51
CA GLU A 238 22.41 -1.47 -12.77
C GLU A 238 23.77 -0.75 -12.65
N ARG A 239 24.36 -0.69 -11.44
CA ARG A 239 25.70 -0.11 -11.16
C ARG A 239 26.77 -1.18 -10.94
#